data_AF-A0A0F9RQH7-F1
#
_entry.id   AF-A0A0F9RQH7-F1
#
_cell.length_a   1.000
_cell.length_b   1.000
_cell.length_c   1.000
_cell.angle_alpha   90.00
_cell.angle_beta   90.00
_cell.angle_gamma   90.00
#
_symmetry.space_group_name_H-M   'P 1'
#
loop_
_entity.id
_entity.type
_entity.pdbx_description
1 polymer ?
#
loop_
_entity_poly.entity_id
_entity_poly.type
_entity_poly.pdbx_seq_one_letter_code
_entity_poly.pdbx_strand_id
1 'polypeptide(L)'
;MTQKNLGIENIKQATDEIPDLKVFGDGDTWALLCKASSEKQGWMKSTKVMNVPGGCVVQVTTQQRSGGVVRSVTYAIAEAVTFVPGVQIITEQDGTSHFIKFLL
;
A
#
# COMPACT_ATOMS: atom_id res chain seq x y z
N MET A 1 -21.97 -5.82 -8.46
CA MET A 1 -20.86 -5.48 -7.55
C MET A 1 -20.12 -4.30 -8.16
N THR A 2 -19.86 -3.26 -7.38
CA THR A 2 -19.00 -2.16 -7.80
C THR A 2 -17.56 -2.68 -7.93
N GLN A 3 -16.87 -2.30 -9.00
CA GLN A 3 -15.49 -2.72 -9.23
C GLN A 3 -14.57 -2.04 -8.20
N LYS A 4 -13.59 -2.78 -7.66
CA LYS A 4 -12.63 -2.25 -6.69
C LYS A 4 -11.81 -1.12 -7.33
N ASN A 5 -11.79 0.07 -6.73
CA ASN A 5 -10.88 1.14 -7.16
C ASN A 5 -9.44 0.80 -6.75
N LEU A 6 -8.53 0.75 -7.72
CA LEU A 6 -7.10 0.52 -7.49
C LEU A 6 -6.28 1.83 -7.46
N GLY A 7 -6.91 2.99 -7.59
CA GLY A 7 -6.30 4.32 -7.56
C GLY A 7 -6.21 4.97 -6.17
N ILE A 8 -6.61 4.27 -5.10
CA ILE A 8 -6.53 4.81 -3.73
C ILE A 8 -5.08 4.77 -3.23
N GLU A 9 -4.59 5.91 -2.75
CA GLU A 9 -3.18 6.10 -2.35
C GLU A 9 -3.00 6.38 -0.84
N ASN A 10 -4.00 6.96 -0.17
CA ASN A 10 -3.95 7.31 1.25
C ASN A 10 -5.31 7.15 1.94
N ILE A 11 -5.35 7.24 3.27
CA ILE A 11 -6.58 7.02 4.04
C ILE A 11 -7.64 8.08 3.80
N LYS A 12 -7.25 9.33 3.52
CA LYS A 12 -8.19 10.41 3.23
C LYS A 12 -9.02 10.07 1.99
N GLN A 13 -8.34 9.75 0.89
CA GLN A 13 -8.99 9.33 -0.35
C GLN A 13 -9.82 8.05 -0.14
N ALA A 14 -9.30 7.08 0.63
CA ALA A 14 -10.03 5.86 0.93
C ALA A 14 -11.37 6.14 1.64
N THR A 15 -11.37 7.07 2.59
CA THR A 15 -12.57 7.46 3.34
C THR A 15 -13.58 8.19 2.45
N ASP A 16 -13.09 9.02 1.51
CA ASP A 16 -13.94 9.73 0.55
C ASP A 16 -14.61 8.77 -0.46
N GLU A 17 -13.96 7.64 -0.80
CA GLU A 17 -14.39 6.72 -1.86
C GLU A 17 -15.06 5.42 -1.38
N ILE A 18 -14.85 5.02 -0.11
CA ILE A 18 -15.34 3.75 0.45
C ILE A 18 -16.29 4.08 1.63
N PRO A 19 -17.62 4.16 1.39
CA PRO A 19 -18.58 4.67 2.39
C PRO A 19 -18.67 3.86 3.68
N ASP A 20 -18.32 2.57 3.65
CA ASP A 20 -18.34 1.66 4.80
C ASP A 20 -16.97 1.44 5.43
N LEU A 21 -15.94 2.18 5.00
CA LEU A 21 -14.60 2.10 5.58
C LEU A 21 -14.62 2.56 7.03
N LYS A 22 -14.09 1.72 7.92
CA LYS A 22 -13.87 2.05 9.33
C LYS A 22 -12.38 2.00 9.63
N VAL A 23 -11.85 3.08 10.18
CA VAL A 23 -10.43 3.23 10.50
C VAL A 23 -10.25 3.24 12.01
N PHE A 24 -9.25 2.51 12.51
CA PHE A 24 -8.82 2.54 13.91
C PHE A 24 -7.32 2.85 13.95
N GLY A 25 -6.92 3.82 14.78
CA GLY A 25 -5.56 4.34 14.81
C GLY A 25 -5.23 5.24 13.62
N ASP A 26 -3.94 5.37 13.30
CA ASP A 26 -3.46 6.13 12.15
C ASP A 26 -3.48 5.25 10.89
N GLY A 27 -4.42 5.53 9.99
CA GLY A 27 -4.58 4.79 8.73
C GLY A 27 -3.40 4.92 7.75
N ASP A 28 -2.55 5.93 7.94
CA ASP A 28 -1.37 6.18 7.12
C ASP A 28 -0.06 5.88 7.87
N THR A 29 -0.11 5.05 8.94
CA THR A 29 1.09 4.56 9.65
C THR A 29 2.13 3.97 8.68
N TRP A 30 1.66 3.35 7.60
CA TRP A 30 2.47 2.90 6.48
C TRP A 30 2.36 3.88 5.31
N ALA A 31 3.43 4.60 5.02
CA ALA A 31 3.52 5.46 3.85
C ALA A 31 3.61 4.64 2.54
N LEU A 32 2.85 5.02 1.51
CA LEU A 32 2.86 4.35 0.21
C LEU A 32 4.05 4.82 -0.63
N LEU A 33 5.14 4.04 -0.66
CA LEU A 33 6.33 4.37 -1.46
C LEU A 33 6.08 4.25 -2.96
N CYS A 34 5.42 3.17 -3.40
CA CYS A 34 5.02 3.02 -4.79
C CYS A 34 3.90 1.99 -4.95
N LYS A 35 3.18 2.10 -6.07
CA LYS A 35 2.11 1.19 -6.45
C LYS A 35 2.07 1.00 -7.96
N ALA A 36 1.77 -0.21 -8.39
CA ALA A 36 1.44 -0.51 -9.77
C ALA A 36 0.28 -1.50 -9.79
N SER A 37 -0.63 -1.35 -10.74
CA SER A 37 -1.75 -2.27 -10.90
C SER A 37 -2.20 -2.39 -12.34
N SER A 38 -2.82 -3.51 -12.67
CA SER A 38 -3.50 -3.72 -13.92
C SER A 38 -4.82 -4.42 -13.68
N GLU A 39 -5.92 -3.72 -13.91
CA GLU A 39 -7.26 -4.31 -13.77
C GLU A 39 -7.50 -5.43 -14.77
N LYS A 40 -7.07 -5.23 -16.03
CA LYS A 40 -7.20 -6.22 -17.10
C LYS A 40 -6.44 -7.51 -16.78
N GLN A 41 -5.21 -7.38 -16.29
CA GLN A 41 -4.39 -8.52 -15.87
C GLN A 41 -4.74 -9.02 -14.46
N GLY A 42 -5.57 -8.27 -13.73
CA GLY A 42 -6.11 -8.64 -12.43
C GLY A 42 -5.10 -8.58 -11.29
N TRP A 43 -4.11 -7.70 -11.30
CA TRP A 43 -3.11 -7.64 -10.22
C TRP A 43 -2.84 -6.23 -9.71
N MET A 44 -2.36 -6.14 -8.46
CA MET A 44 -1.70 -4.96 -7.92
C MET A 44 -0.46 -5.34 -7.13
N LYS A 45 0.50 -4.42 -7.09
CA LYS A 45 1.68 -4.44 -6.24
C LYS A 45 1.78 -3.11 -5.53
N SER A 46 2.12 -3.13 -4.25
CA SER A 46 2.44 -1.92 -3.49
C SER A 46 3.63 -2.15 -2.59
N THR A 47 4.49 -1.15 -2.50
CA THR A 47 5.54 -1.06 -1.49
C THR A 47 5.15 0.01 -0.50
N LYS A 48 5.14 -0.32 0.78
CA LYS A 48 4.88 0.62 1.87
C LYS A 48 6.00 0.60 2.89
N VAL A 49 6.15 1.71 3.60
CA VAL A 49 7.20 1.86 4.61
C VAL A 49 6.64 2.46 5.88
N MET A 50 7.02 1.89 7.02
CA MET A 50 6.75 2.41 8.35
C MET A 50 8.07 2.78 9.02
N ASN A 51 8.24 4.05 9.37
CA ASN A 51 9.38 4.49 10.17
C ASN A 51 9.27 3.95 11.61
N VAL A 52 10.36 3.45 12.15
CA VAL A 52 10.46 2.98 13.54
C VAL A 52 11.77 3.51 14.16
N PRO A 53 11.93 3.46 15.49
CA PRO A 53 13.22 3.80 16.10
C PRO A 53 14.35 2.97 15.50
N GLY A 54 15.41 3.62 15.01
CA GLY A 54 16.60 2.97 14.47
C GLY A 54 16.51 2.49 13.01
N GLY A 55 15.39 2.66 12.32
CA GLY A 55 15.26 2.24 10.92
C GLY A 55 13.84 2.34 10.37
N CYS A 56 13.54 1.60 9.32
CA CYS A 56 12.18 1.48 8.82
C CYS A 56 11.81 0.03 8.52
N VAL A 57 10.52 -0.27 8.53
CA VAL A 57 9.99 -1.54 8.06
C VAL A 57 9.45 -1.33 6.66
N VAL A 58 9.90 -2.12 5.69
CA VAL A 58 9.42 -2.09 4.31
C VAL A 58 8.54 -3.32 4.08
N GLN A 59 7.34 -3.10 3.59
CA GLN A 59 6.40 -4.14 3.19
C GLN A 59 6.19 -4.09 1.68
N VAL A 60 6.28 -5.23 1.01
CA VAL A 60 5.81 -5.40 -0.37
C VAL A 60 4.63 -6.35 -0.35
N THR A 61 3.51 -5.91 -0.93
CA THR A 61 2.29 -6.73 -1.08
C THR A 61 2.00 -6.89 -2.57
N THR A 62 1.77 -8.11 -3.01
CA THR A 62 1.19 -8.42 -4.33
C THR A 62 -0.17 -9.07 -4.13
N GLN A 63 -1.20 -8.54 -4.78
CA GLN A 63 -2.52 -9.14 -4.86
C GLN A 63 -2.78 -9.55 -6.31
N GLN A 64 -3.06 -10.83 -6.55
CA GLN A 64 -3.35 -11.39 -7.86
C GLN A 64 -4.77 -11.98 -7.85
N ARG A 65 -5.60 -11.56 -8.79
CA ARG A 65 -6.92 -12.15 -9.03
C ARG A 65 -6.72 -13.61 -9.45
N SER A 66 -7.39 -14.50 -8.73
CA SER A 66 -7.37 -15.94 -8.94
C SER A 66 -8.79 -16.46 -9.17
N GLY A 67 -8.95 -17.38 -10.14
CA GLY A 67 -10.23 -17.97 -10.54
C GLY A 67 -10.78 -17.39 -11.85
N GLY A 68 -11.17 -18.30 -12.76
CA GLY A 68 -11.68 -17.99 -14.10
C GLY A 68 -13.19 -18.17 -14.29
N VAL A 69 -13.96 -18.34 -13.21
CA VAL A 69 -15.40 -18.58 -13.30
C VAL A 69 -16.16 -17.41 -12.67
N VAL A 70 -17.08 -16.86 -13.45
CA VAL A 70 -17.88 -15.62 -13.26
C VAL A 70 -18.64 -15.53 -11.91
N ARG A 71 -18.62 -16.57 -11.09
CA ARG A 71 -19.39 -16.65 -9.83
C ARG A 71 -18.58 -16.45 -8.54
N SER A 72 -17.25 -16.51 -8.58
CA SER A 72 -16.43 -16.13 -7.41
C SER A 72 -15.06 -15.65 -7.86
N VAL A 73 -14.80 -14.37 -7.67
CA VAL A 73 -13.48 -13.79 -7.84
C VAL A 73 -12.74 -13.94 -6.52
N THR A 74 -11.63 -14.65 -6.53
CA THR A 74 -10.74 -14.75 -5.36
C THR A 74 -9.45 -14.00 -5.62
N TYR A 75 -8.64 -13.81 -4.58
CA TYR A 75 -7.34 -13.17 -4.70
C TYR A 75 -6.29 -13.98 -3.96
N ALA A 76 -5.20 -14.30 -4.65
CA ALA A 76 -3.97 -14.76 -4.04
C ALA A 76 -3.17 -13.55 -3.56
N ILE A 77 -2.65 -13.61 -2.34
CA ILE A 77 -1.86 -12.54 -1.71
C ILE A 77 -0.47 -13.09 -1.43
N ALA A 78 0.55 -12.29 -1.72
CA ALA A 78 1.92 -12.54 -1.30
C ALA A 78 2.47 -11.27 -0.63
N GLU A 79 3.06 -11.44 0.55
CA GLU A 79 3.66 -10.35 1.31
C GLU A 79 5.10 -10.66 1.69
N ALA A 80 5.94 -9.65 1.64
CA ALA A 80 7.29 -9.67 2.19
C ALA A 80 7.46 -8.45 3.10
N VAL A 81 8.08 -8.65 4.26
CA VAL A 81 8.37 -7.60 5.24
C VAL A 81 9.83 -7.70 5.64
N THR A 82 10.53 -6.56 5.63
CA THR A 82 11.94 -6.47 6.00
C THR A 82 12.17 -5.22 6.84
N PHE A 83 12.94 -5.37 7.92
CA PHE A 83 13.48 -4.23 8.65
C PHE A 83 14.77 -3.74 7.97
N VAL A 84 14.86 -2.43 7.76
CA VAL A 84 16.02 -1.74 7.17
C VAL A 84 16.63 -0.83 8.23
N PRO A 85 17.80 -1.19 8.81
CA PRO A 85 18.43 -0.40 9.86
C PRO A 85 19.06 0.89 9.31
N GLY A 86 19.11 1.94 10.14
CA GLY A 86 19.84 3.19 9.84
C GLY A 86 19.21 4.05 8.73
N VAL A 87 17.99 3.73 8.31
CA VAL A 87 17.28 4.39 7.21
C VAL A 87 15.92 4.88 7.69
N GLN A 88 15.53 6.07 7.26
CA GLN A 88 14.19 6.62 7.45
C GLN A 88 13.64 7.08 6.11
N ILE A 89 12.33 6.93 5.92
CA ILE A 89 11.63 7.56 4.80
C ILE A 89 11.17 8.96 5.21
N ILE A 90 11.37 9.93 4.34
CA ILE A 90 10.87 11.29 4.53
C ILE A 90 9.85 11.55 3.44
N THR A 91 8.71 12.13 3.83
CA THR A 91 7.68 12.62 2.94
C THR A 91 7.88 14.12 2.74
N GLU A 92 7.91 14.61 1.51
CA GLU A 92 7.94 16.05 1.23
C GLU A 92 6.55 16.71 1.31
N GLN A 93 6.52 18.05 1.27
CA GLN A 93 5.31 18.88 1.43
C GLN A 93 4.20 18.61 0.39
N ASP A 94 4.52 17.97 -0.73
CA ASP A 94 3.54 17.58 -1.76
C ASP A 94 2.81 16.26 -1.46
N GLY A 95 3.21 15.54 -0.39
CA GLY A 95 2.57 14.31 0.07
C GLY A 95 2.68 13.11 -0.87
N THR A 96 3.44 13.22 -1.97
CA THR A 96 3.51 12.17 -3.01
C THR A 96 4.93 11.67 -3.27
N SER A 97 5.94 12.45 -2.89
CA SER A 97 7.34 12.06 -3.04
C SER A 97 7.92 11.53 -1.72
N HIS A 98 8.39 10.27 -1.75
CA HIS A 98 9.07 9.64 -0.63
C HIS A 98 10.55 9.42 -0.95
N PHE A 99 11.42 9.96 -0.10
CA PHE A 99 12.87 9.78 -0.24
C PHE A 99 13.41 8.88 0.87
N ILE A 100 14.41 8.08 0.51
CA ILE A 100 15.18 7.27 1.46
C ILE A 100 16.32 8.14 1.99
N LYS A 101 16.29 8.49 3.29
CA LYS A 101 17.40 9.17 3.95
C LYS A 101 18.19 8.19 4.81
N PHE A 102 19.50 8.09 4.52
CA PHE A 102 20.44 7.46 5.44
C PHE A 102 20.71 8.38 6.62
N LEU A 103 20.61 7.83 7.83
CA LEU A 103 21.05 8.51 9.04
C LEU A 103 22.57 8.29 9.14
N LEU A 104 23.35 9.17 8.50
CA LEU A 104 24.80 9.27 8.68
C LEU A 104 25.13 10.11 9.92
#